data_AF-A0A1G0ADG2-F1
#
_entry.id   AF-A0A1G0ADG2-F1
#
_cell.length_a   1.000
_cell.length_b   1.000
_cell.length_c   1.000
_cell.angle_alpha   90.00
_cell.angle_beta   90.00
_cell.angle_gamma   90.00
#
_symmetry.space_group_name_H-M   'P 1'
#
loop_
_entity.id
_entity.type
_entity.pdbx_description
1 polymer ?
#
loop_
_entity_poly.entity_id
_entity_poly.type
_entity_poly.pdbx_seq_one_letter_code
_entity_poly.pdbx_strand_id
1 'polypeptide(L)'
;MAPGDAYFCFACARDHRPTSAVGRDHRRYGIEGGHETGGLFRDLREFYVQTKGIRTALRILGFDADIVPPRFGRGWPSPETVEKAFRERARRAHPDAGGDPREFRKVEWAVEVLRRYRPPGP
;
A
#
# COMPACT_ATOMS: atom_id res chain seq x y z
N MET A 1 -26.92 5.76 -0.73
CA MET A 1 -25.59 6.18 -0.25
C MET A 1 -24.55 5.30 -0.93
N ALA A 2 -23.69 5.88 -1.77
CA ALA A 2 -22.86 5.10 -2.68
C ALA A 2 -21.63 4.49 -1.97
N PRO A 3 -21.23 3.25 -2.31
CA PRO A 3 -20.00 2.60 -1.83
C PRO A 3 -18.68 3.27 -2.31
N GLY A 4 -18.73 4.51 -2.81
CA GLY A 4 -17.62 5.21 -3.46
C GLY A 4 -16.69 6.01 -2.53
N ASP A 5 -17.11 6.36 -1.31
CA ASP A 5 -16.38 7.34 -0.49
C ASP A 5 -15.27 6.74 0.39
N ALA A 6 -15.16 5.41 0.49
CA ALA A 6 -14.13 4.81 1.34
C ALA A 6 -12.73 4.92 0.71
N TYR A 7 -11.68 5.02 1.50
CA TYR A 7 -10.29 4.94 1.02
C TYR A 7 -9.50 3.94 1.86
N PHE A 8 -8.51 3.29 1.26
CA PHE A 8 -7.68 2.33 1.97
C PHE A 8 -6.51 3.02 2.65
N CYS A 9 -6.45 2.91 3.97
CA CYS A 9 -5.34 3.45 4.77
C CYS A 9 -4.22 2.43 4.87
N PHE A 10 -3.05 2.72 4.30
CA PHE A 10 -1.90 1.83 4.37
C PHE A 10 -1.31 1.74 5.78
N ALA A 11 -1.54 2.74 6.63
CA ALA A 11 -0.97 2.79 7.98
C ALA A 11 -1.64 1.81 8.95
N CYS A 12 -2.93 1.49 8.75
CA CYS A 12 -3.67 0.52 9.57
C CYS A 12 -4.23 -0.66 8.78
N ALA A 13 -4.00 -0.70 7.46
CA ALA A 13 -4.48 -1.72 6.53
C ALA A 13 -6.02 -1.90 6.56
N ARG A 14 -6.77 -0.79 6.59
CA ARG A 14 -8.24 -0.79 6.65
C ARG A 14 -8.84 0.29 5.75
N ASP A 15 -10.04 0.02 5.26
CA ASP A 15 -10.86 1.01 4.58
C ASP A 15 -11.52 1.96 5.58
N HIS A 16 -11.47 3.26 5.29
CA HIS A 16 -12.07 4.31 6.11
C HIS A 16 -13.03 5.17 5.32
N ARG A 17 -14.08 5.64 5.99
CA ARG A 17 -14.94 6.72 5.47
C ARG A 17 -14.36 8.08 5.87
N PRO A 18 -14.17 9.02 4.93
CA PRO A 18 -13.64 10.36 5.18
C PRO A 18 -14.45 11.16 6.21
N THR A 19 -15.72 10.84 6.41
CA THR A 19 -16.61 11.52 7.37
C THR A 19 -16.43 11.02 8.81
N SER A 20 -15.81 9.86 9.02
CA SER A 20 -15.56 9.34 10.36
C SER A 20 -14.42 10.09 11.05
N ALA A 21 -14.44 10.19 12.39
CA ALA A 21 -13.35 10.83 13.14
C ALA A 21 -11.98 10.19 12.83
N VAL A 22 -11.92 8.85 12.84
CA VAL A 22 -10.72 8.09 12.48
C VAL A 22 -10.32 8.30 11.01
N GLY A 23 -11.29 8.29 10.09
CA GLY A 23 -11.02 8.50 8.66
C GLY A 23 -10.57 9.92 8.31
N ARG A 24 -10.95 10.94 9.08
CA ARG A 24 -10.39 12.29 8.91
C ARG A 24 -8.92 12.33 9.28
N ASP A 25 -8.55 11.73 10.41
CA ASP A 25 -7.16 11.71 10.88
C ASP A 25 -6.25 10.85 9.98
N HIS A 26 -6.78 9.70 9.56
CA HIS A 26 -6.06 8.75 8.71
C HIS A 26 -6.03 9.14 7.23
N ARG A 27 -6.70 10.22 6.82
CA ARG A 27 -6.90 10.56 5.40
C ARG A 27 -5.57 10.69 4.64
N ARG A 28 -4.55 11.26 5.29
CA ARG A 28 -3.18 11.39 4.78
C ARG A 28 -2.50 10.06 4.42
N TYR A 29 -2.94 8.96 5.01
CA TYR A 29 -2.39 7.62 4.79
C TYR A 29 -3.18 6.82 3.73
N GLY A 30 -4.06 7.48 2.96
CA GLY A 30 -4.68 6.87 1.79
C GLY A 30 -3.66 6.49 0.72
N ILE A 31 -3.89 5.36 0.06
CA ILE A 31 -3.03 4.89 -1.05
C ILE A 31 -3.06 5.85 -2.24
N GLU A 32 -4.19 6.54 -2.43
CA GLU A 32 -4.42 7.55 -3.46
C GLU A 32 -3.62 8.84 -3.21
N GLY A 33 -3.21 9.11 -1.96
CA GLY A 33 -2.50 10.33 -1.59
C GLY A 33 -3.31 11.61 -1.78
N GLY A 34 -2.64 12.76 -1.90
CA GLY A 34 -3.29 14.03 -2.27
C GLY A 34 -4.04 14.72 -1.13
N HIS A 35 -3.79 14.31 0.12
CA HIS A 35 -4.43 14.88 1.31
C HIS A 35 -3.46 15.66 2.20
N GLU A 36 -2.19 15.78 1.78
CA GLU A 36 -1.17 16.56 2.47
C GLU A 36 -1.12 18.02 2.00
N THR A 37 -1.24 18.94 2.95
CA THR A 37 -1.07 20.38 2.73
C THR A 37 0.33 20.81 3.21
N GLY A 38 1.30 20.91 2.31
CA GLY A 38 2.65 21.44 2.61
C GLY A 38 3.76 20.40 2.84
N GLY A 39 5.02 20.86 2.87
CA GLY A 39 6.23 20.02 2.83
C GLY A 39 6.41 19.09 4.03
N LEU A 40 6.25 19.60 5.27
CA LEU A 40 6.39 18.80 6.49
C LEU A 40 5.46 17.58 6.53
N PHE A 41 4.24 17.71 6.00
CA PHE A 41 3.26 16.61 5.98
C PHE A 41 3.57 15.56 4.92
N ARG A 42 4.17 15.96 3.79
CA ARG A 42 4.69 15.04 2.78
C ARG A 42 5.81 14.18 3.35
N ASP A 43 6.73 14.78 4.10
CA ASP A 43 7.85 14.07 4.73
C ASP A 43 7.36 13.08 5.79
N LEU A 44 6.33 13.46 6.56
CA LEU A 44 5.70 12.56 7.51
C LEU A 44 5.02 11.38 6.80
N ARG A 45 4.24 11.60 5.73
CA ARG A 45 3.62 10.51 4.99
C ARG A 45 4.67 9.56 4.41
N GLU A 46 5.71 10.10 3.81
CA GLU A 46 6.84 9.36 3.26
C GLU A 46 7.50 8.46 4.33
N PHE A 47 7.75 9.00 5.53
CA PHE A 47 8.22 8.22 6.68
C PHE A 47 7.27 7.07 7.05
N TYR A 48 5.95 7.31 7.04
CA TYR A 48 4.94 6.28 7.32
C TYR A 48 4.83 5.23 6.21
N VAL A 49 5.08 5.58 4.96
CA VAL A 49 5.15 4.59 3.88
C VAL A 49 6.33 3.65 4.11
N GLN A 50 7.50 4.19 4.48
CA GLN A 50 8.69 3.38 4.76
C GLN A 50 8.51 2.48 5.99
N THR A 51 7.78 2.93 7.02
CA THR A 51 7.64 2.19 8.29
C THR A 51 6.41 1.28 8.38
N LYS A 52 5.29 1.64 7.74
CA LYS A 52 4.04 0.88 7.75
C LYS A 52 3.60 0.46 6.35
N GLY A 53 3.79 1.33 5.37
CA GLY A 53 3.40 1.09 3.98
C GLY A 53 4.06 -0.15 3.37
N ILE A 54 5.36 -0.36 3.58
CA ILE A 54 6.07 -1.56 3.09
C ILE A 54 5.44 -2.85 3.62
N ARG A 55 5.15 -2.91 4.92
CA ARG A 55 4.50 -4.07 5.54
C ARG A 55 3.11 -4.32 4.94
N THR A 56 2.34 -3.26 4.75
CA THR A 56 1.01 -3.34 4.16
C THR A 56 1.09 -3.78 2.69
N ALA A 57 2.05 -3.28 1.92
CA ALA A 57 2.27 -3.68 0.53
C ALA A 57 2.64 -5.17 0.40
N LEU A 58 3.49 -5.68 1.28
CA LEU A 58 3.82 -7.11 1.33
C LEU A 58 2.59 -7.97 1.61
N ARG A 59 1.74 -7.58 2.56
CA ARG A 59 0.48 -8.27 2.85
C ARG A 59 -0.51 -8.22 1.68
N ILE A 60 -0.60 -7.07 1.00
CA ILE A 60 -1.42 -6.90 -0.20
C ILE A 60 -0.94 -7.79 -1.36
N LEU A 61 0.33 -8.19 -1.40
CA LEU A 61 0.81 -9.20 -2.36
C LEU A 61 0.79 -10.63 -1.82
N GLY A 62 0.50 -10.83 -0.54
CA GLY A 62 0.32 -12.15 0.08
C GLY A 62 1.53 -12.70 0.81
N PHE A 63 2.47 -11.83 1.16
CA PHE A 63 3.64 -12.22 1.95
C PHE A 63 3.37 -12.04 3.44
N ASP A 64 3.70 -13.08 4.21
CA ASP A 64 3.80 -13.00 5.67
C ASP A 64 5.13 -12.37 6.04
N ALA A 65 5.14 -11.04 6.10
CA ALA A 65 6.34 -10.27 6.34
C ALA A 65 6.47 -9.91 7.82
N ASP A 66 7.33 -10.63 8.53
CA ASP A 66 7.97 -10.17 9.78
C ASP A 66 9.05 -9.10 9.50
N ILE A 67 8.81 -8.23 8.52
CA ILE A 67 9.71 -7.16 8.14
C ILE A 67 9.47 -5.98 9.09
N VAL A 68 10.54 -5.59 9.78
CA VAL A 68 10.61 -4.42 10.66
C VAL A 68 11.45 -3.37 9.95
N PRO A 69 10.84 -2.29 9.41
CA PRO A 69 11.57 -1.15 8.88
C PRO A 69 12.39 -0.45 10.00
N PRO A 70 13.47 0.28 9.68
CA PRO A 70 13.57 1.08 8.45
C PRO A 70 14.36 0.44 7.33
N ARG A 71 15.33 -0.44 7.58
CA ARG A 71 16.37 -0.71 6.59
C ARG A 71 17.12 -2.01 6.93
N PHE A 72 17.19 -2.88 5.92
CA PHE A 72 18.00 -4.11 5.85
C PHE A 72 17.55 -5.27 6.74
N GLY A 73 17.08 -6.34 6.10
CA GLY A 73 16.80 -7.60 6.80
C GLY A 73 16.56 -8.74 5.81
N ARG A 74 17.14 -9.90 6.12
CA ARG A 74 16.81 -11.18 5.48
C ARG A 74 15.29 -11.36 5.43
N GLY A 75 14.77 -11.96 4.37
CA GLY A 75 13.34 -12.23 4.22
C GLY A 75 12.57 -11.31 3.27
N TRP A 76 13.22 -10.33 2.62
CA TRP A 76 12.62 -9.67 1.46
C TRP A 76 12.41 -10.68 0.32
N PRO A 77 11.20 -10.78 -0.27
CA PRO A 77 10.98 -11.61 -1.44
C PRO A 77 11.90 -11.17 -2.60
N SER A 78 12.36 -12.11 -3.43
CA SER A 78 13.15 -11.78 -4.63
C SER A 78 12.36 -10.86 -5.57
N PRO A 79 13.01 -10.08 -6.47
CA PRO A 79 12.27 -9.22 -7.40
C PRO A 79 11.28 -10.03 -8.23
N GLU A 80 11.71 -11.18 -8.71
CA GLU A 80 10.90 -12.13 -9.48
C GLU A 80 9.69 -12.63 -8.67
N THR A 81 9.88 -12.90 -7.38
CA THR A 81 8.80 -13.33 -6.49
C THR A 81 7.76 -12.21 -6.31
N VAL A 82 8.19 -10.96 -6.14
CA VAL A 82 7.30 -9.80 -6.07
C VAL A 82 6.53 -9.63 -7.38
N GLU A 83 7.22 -9.69 -8.52
CA GLU A 83 6.61 -9.53 -9.84
C GLU A 83 5.63 -10.66 -10.16
N LYS A 84 5.95 -11.91 -9.79
CA LYS A 84 5.03 -13.04 -9.92
C LYS A 84 3.77 -12.84 -9.09
N ALA A 85 3.92 -12.50 -7.80
CA ALA A 85 2.79 -12.25 -6.92
C ALA A 85 1.92 -11.08 -7.40
N PHE A 86 2.54 -10.01 -7.90
CA PHE A 86 1.84 -8.89 -8.53
C PHE A 86 1.01 -9.36 -9.72
N ARG A 87 1.59 -10.08 -10.69
CA ARG A 87 0.87 -10.56 -11.88
C ARG A 87 -0.30 -11.46 -11.52
N GLU A 88 -0.11 -12.36 -10.57
CA GLU A 88 -1.17 -13.27 -10.11
C GLU A 88 -2.33 -12.51 -9.44
N ARG A 89 -2.03 -11.55 -8.56
CA ARG A 89 -3.04 -10.73 -7.88
C ARG A 89 -3.72 -9.76 -8.84
N ALA A 90 -2.95 -9.09 -9.69
CA ALA A 90 -3.44 -8.16 -10.71
C ALA A 90 -4.42 -8.87 -11.64
N ARG A 91 -4.07 -10.06 -12.15
CA ARG A 91 -4.97 -10.85 -13.01
C ARG A 91 -6.29 -11.21 -12.32
N ARG A 92 -6.29 -11.51 -11.03
CA ARG A 92 -7.50 -11.85 -10.26
C ARG A 92 -8.37 -10.64 -9.96
N ALA A 93 -7.74 -9.49 -9.67
CA ALA A 93 -8.44 -8.26 -9.30
C ALA A 93 -8.79 -7.37 -10.51
N HIS A 94 -8.29 -7.68 -11.71
CA HIS A 94 -8.42 -6.81 -12.87
C HIS A 94 -9.91 -6.56 -13.22
N PRO A 95 -10.34 -5.29 -13.36
CA PRO A 95 -11.73 -4.95 -13.70
C PRO A 95 -12.22 -5.59 -14.99
N ASP A 96 -11.38 -5.64 -16.03
CA ASP A 96 -11.71 -6.30 -17.30
C ASP A 96 -11.98 -7.80 -17.18
N ALA A 97 -11.49 -8.44 -16.11
CA ALA A 97 -11.78 -9.84 -15.78
C ALA A 97 -12.96 -9.97 -14.80
N GLY A 98 -13.69 -8.89 -14.52
CA GLY A 98 -14.77 -8.83 -13.52
C GLY A 98 -14.28 -8.68 -12.08
N GLY A 99 -13.01 -8.34 -11.86
CA GLY A 99 -12.44 -8.10 -10.53
C GLY A 99 -12.80 -6.73 -9.95
N ASP A 100 -12.52 -6.53 -8.65
CA ASP A 100 -12.80 -5.28 -7.96
C ASP A 100 -11.73 -4.22 -8.29
N PRO A 101 -12.09 -3.08 -8.91
CA PRO A 101 -11.16 -1.99 -9.17
C PRO A 101 -10.44 -1.48 -7.93
N ARG A 102 -11.06 -1.48 -6.75
CA ARG A 102 -10.42 -1.02 -5.50
C ARG A 102 -9.32 -1.97 -5.07
N GLU A 103 -9.57 -3.28 -5.16
CA GLU A 103 -8.55 -4.29 -4.89
C GLU A 103 -7.41 -4.23 -5.91
N PHE A 104 -7.74 -4.00 -7.18
CA PHE A 104 -6.73 -3.80 -8.22
C PHE A 104 -5.82 -2.60 -7.89
N ARG A 105 -6.40 -1.46 -7.46
CA ARG A 105 -5.64 -0.28 -7.05
C ARG A 105 -4.75 -0.53 -5.84
N LYS A 106 -5.20 -1.31 -4.86
CA LYS A 106 -4.35 -1.74 -3.73
C LYS A 106 -3.13 -2.53 -4.23
N VAL A 107 -3.34 -3.44 -5.19
CA VAL A 107 -2.28 -4.27 -5.79
C VAL A 107 -1.27 -3.42 -6.59
N GLU A 108 -1.74 -2.46 -7.38
CA GLU A 108 -0.88 -1.50 -8.09
C GLU A 108 -0.01 -0.69 -7.11
N TRP A 109 -0.65 -0.09 -6.12
CA TRP A 109 0.05 0.69 -5.09
C TRP A 109 1.10 -0.16 -4.35
N ALA A 110 0.76 -1.41 -4.02
CA ALA A 110 1.66 -2.30 -3.31
C ALA A 110 2.94 -2.59 -4.12
N VAL A 111 2.83 -2.91 -5.41
CA VAL A 111 4.02 -3.19 -6.23
C VAL A 111 4.87 -1.94 -6.43
N GLU A 112 4.26 -0.76 -6.58
CA GLU A 112 4.98 0.51 -6.69
C GLU A 112 5.81 0.82 -5.44
N VAL A 113 5.21 0.65 -4.25
CA VAL A 113 5.90 0.82 -2.96
C VAL A 113 7.08 -0.13 -2.87
N LEU A 114 6.89 -1.42 -3.18
CA LEU A 114 7.95 -2.41 -3.06
C LEU A 114 9.07 -2.18 -4.08
N ARG A 115 8.77 -1.72 -5.29
CA ARG A 115 9.79 -1.34 -6.28
C ARG A 115 10.59 -0.12 -5.81
N ARG A 116 9.92 0.87 -5.21
CA ARG A 116 10.55 2.12 -4.77
C ARG A 116 11.49 1.95 -3.57
N TYR A 117 11.10 1.13 -2.58
CA TYR A 117 11.85 1.00 -1.32
C TYR A 117 12.59 -0.32 -1.17
N ARG A 118 12.65 -1.15 -2.22
CA ARG A 118 13.47 -2.35 -2.20
C ARG A 118 14.91 -1.96 -1.84
N PRO A 119 15.56 -2.65 -0.89
CA PRO A 119 16.99 -2.46 -0.70
C PRO A 119 17.72 -2.83 -2.00
N PRO A 120 18.77 -2.10 -2.39
CA PRO A 120 19.63 -2.55 -3.48
C PRO A 120 20.11 -3.97 -3.17
N GLY A 121 20.14 -4.82 -4.20
CA GLY A 121 20.77 -6.14 -4.07
C GLY A 121 22.25 -6.01 -3.70
N PRO A 122 22.88 -7.08 -3.23
CA PRO A 122 24.34 -7.15 -3.21
C PRO A 122 24.92 -6.90 -4.61
#